data_AF-A0A549TCZ4-F1
#
_entry.id   AF-A0A549TCZ4-F1
#
_cell.length_a   1.000
_cell.length_b   1.000
_cell.length_c   1.000
_cell.angle_alpha   90.00
_cell.angle_beta   90.00
_cell.angle_gamma   90.00
#
_symmetry.space_group_name_H-M   'P 1'
#
loop_
_entity.id
_entity.type
_entity.pdbx_description
1 polymer ?
#
loop_
_entity_poly.entity_id
_entity_poly.type
_entity_poly.pdbx_seq_one_letter_code
_entity_poly.pdbx_strand_id
1 'polypeptide(L)'
;MIAKIIGVAVVPMLVVALLGASYAIQTHIEQKTIRVQGKERLTKVTSDSDRKTSTTFKNFVYSDDEVYVVEDSLWNGHFIAMTVYSGIKIGATCRVTLSGYRFGFLSMYQNIIAADCVPAAKGGAA
;
A
#
# COMPACT_ATOMS: atom_id res chain seq x y z
N MET A 1 13.60 -32.24 26.68
CA MET A 1 12.37 -32.60 25.93
C MET A 1 11.31 -31.49 25.97
N ILE A 2 11.02 -30.93 27.16
CA ILE A 2 10.00 -29.87 27.35
C ILE A 2 10.27 -28.60 26.51
N ALA A 3 11.50 -28.09 26.46
CA ALA A 3 11.84 -26.92 25.62
C ALA A 3 11.64 -27.14 24.11
N LYS A 4 11.82 -28.37 23.61
CA LYS A 4 11.55 -28.72 22.20
C LYS A 4 10.04 -28.75 21.92
N ILE A 5 9.23 -29.20 22.87
CA ILE A 5 7.76 -29.26 22.74
C ILE A 5 7.15 -27.85 22.84
N ILE A 6 7.64 -27.01 23.75
CA ILE A 6 7.25 -25.61 23.87
C ILE A 6 7.62 -24.86 22.57
N GLY A 7 8.82 -25.06 22.04
CA GLY A 7 9.21 -24.47 20.75
C GLY A 7 8.34 -24.93 19.57
N VAL A 8 7.92 -26.20 19.54
CA VAL A 8 7.09 -26.77 18.46
C VAL A 8 5.65 -26.28 18.51
N ALA A 9 5.08 -25.93 19.67
CA ALA A 9 3.70 -25.44 19.77
C ALA A 9 3.58 -23.91 19.79
N VAL A 10 4.51 -23.22 20.47
CA VAL A 10 4.46 -21.75 20.63
C VAL A 10 4.83 -21.02 19.34
N VAL A 11 5.82 -21.53 18.58
CA VAL A 11 6.25 -20.88 17.34
C VAL A 11 5.13 -20.87 16.28
N PRO A 12 4.43 -21.98 15.98
CA PRO A 12 3.30 -21.95 15.05
C PRO A 12 2.16 -21.03 15.51
N MET A 13 1.88 -21.00 16.82
CA MET A 13 0.84 -20.12 17.37
C MET A 13 1.19 -18.64 17.17
N LEU A 14 2.45 -18.27 17.39
CA LEU A 14 2.94 -16.91 17.15
C LEU A 14 2.85 -16.55 15.66
N VAL A 15 3.24 -17.48 14.76
CA VAL A 15 3.13 -17.27 13.32
C VAL A 15 1.67 -17.05 12.91
N VAL A 16 0.74 -17.88 13.38
CA VAL A 16 -0.69 -17.72 13.09
C VAL A 16 -1.23 -16.40 13.62
N ALA A 17 -0.83 -15.99 14.84
CA ALA A 17 -1.25 -14.71 15.40
C ALA A 17 -0.74 -13.52 14.57
N LEU A 18 0.53 -13.54 14.15
CA LEU A 18 1.11 -12.48 13.31
C LEU A 18 0.47 -12.42 11.92
N LEU A 19 0.21 -13.58 11.31
CA LEU A 19 -0.50 -13.65 10.03
C LEU A 19 -1.95 -13.18 10.16
N GLY A 20 -2.65 -13.57 11.22
CA GLY A 20 -4.02 -13.13 11.50
C GLY A 20 -4.12 -11.62 11.70
N ALA A 21 -3.19 -11.03 12.46
CA ALA A 21 -3.11 -9.58 12.61
C ALA A 21 -2.80 -8.87 11.28
N SER A 22 -1.85 -9.39 10.50
CA SER A 22 -1.51 -8.85 9.17
C SER A 22 -2.71 -8.90 8.21
N TYR A 23 -3.42 -10.03 8.19
CA TYR A 23 -4.65 -10.21 7.42
C TYR A 23 -5.70 -9.19 7.82
N ALA A 24 -6.06 -9.11 9.11
CA ALA A 24 -7.10 -8.21 9.60
C ALA A 24 -6.82 -6.73 9.26
N ILE A 25 -5.55 -6.31 9.36
CA ILE A 25 -5.14 -4.96 8.97
C ILE A 25 -5.31 -4.78 7.46
N GLN A 26 -4.75 -5.67 6.64
CA GLN A 26 -4.73 -5.47 5.19
C GLN A 26 -6.10 -5.66 4.53
N THR A 27 -6.99 -6.48 5.08
CA THR A 27 -8.34 -6.67 4.53
C THR A 27 -9.35 -5.62 4.98
N HIS A 28 -8.94 -4.64 5.78
CA HIS A 28 -9.77 -3.49 6.03
C HIS A 28 -9.91 -2.67 4.75
N ILE A 29 -11.11 -2.65 4.18
CA ILE A 29 -11.41 -1.95 2.93
C ILE A 29 -12.23 -0.69 3.21
N GLU A 30 -11.80 0.42 2.63
CA GLU A 30 -12.49 1.71 2.69
C GLU A 30 -12.65 2.25 1.27
N GLN A 31 -13.80 2.85 0.96
CA GLN A 31 -14.02 3.54 -0.31
C GLN A 31 -14.06 5.04 -0.07
N LYS A 32 -13.30 5.79 -0.87
CA LYS A 32 -13.18 7.24 -0.71
C LYS A 32 -13.04 7.93 -2.05
N THR A 33 -13.50 9.17 -2.13
CA THR A 33 -13.21 10.04 -3.28
C THR A 33 -12.10 10.98 -2.91
N ILE A 34 -11.04 11.02 -3.72
CA ILE A 34 -9.84 11.83 -3.48
C ILE A 34 -9.54 12.69 -4.70
N ARG A 35 -8.94 13.88 -4.47
CA ARG A 35 -8.46 14.74 -5.56
C ARG A 35 -6.94 14.66 -5.64
N VAL A 36 -6.44 14.07 -6.72
CA VAL A 36 -5.01 13.80 -6.89
C VAL A 36 -4.25 15.10 -7.12
N GLN A 37 -3.39 15.48 -6.18
CA GLN A 37 -2.52 16.66 -6.29
C GLN A 37 -1.19 16.33 -6.97
N GLY A 38 -0.69 15.11 -6.77
CA GLY A 38 0.62 14.74 -7.25
C GLY A 38 0.86 13.24 -7.18
N LYS A 39 1.92 12.80 -7.84
CA LYS A 39 2.35 11.40 -7.86
C LYS A 39 3.86 11.33 -7.93
N GLU A 40 4.43 10.40 -7.19
CA GLU A 40 5.87 10.16 -7.20
C GLU A 40 6.17 8.68 -7.08
N ARG A 41 7.26 8.25 -7.73
CA ARG A 41 7.80 6.90 -7.58
C ARG A 41 9.20 6.98 -6.99
N LEU A 42 9.35 6.51 -5.77
CA LEU A 42 10.62 6.49 -5.06
C LEU A 42 11.31 5.14 -5.25
N THR A 43 12.60 5.19 -5.51
CA THR A 43 13.47 4.01 -5.61
C THR A 43 14.37 3.99 -4.38
N LYS A 44 14.29 2.93 -3.59
CA LYS A 44 15.17 2.72 -2.45
C LYS A 44 16.17 1.63 -2.79
N VAL A 45 17.43 2.02 -2.89
CA VAL A 45 18.57 1.11 -3.06
C VAL A 45 19.16 0.84 -1.67
N THR A 46 19.18 -0.41 -1.27
CA THR A 46 19.76 -0.84 0.02
C THR A 46 20.89 -1.80 -0.28
N SER A 47 22.08 -1.52 0.24
CA SER A 47 23.26 -2.39 0.12
C SER A 47 23.51 -3.06 1.46
N ASP A 48 23.54 -4.39 1.46
CA ASP A 48 23.90 -5.16 2.65
C ASP A 48 25.43 -5.19 2.83
N SER A 49 25.86 -5.53 4.04
CA SER A 49 27.24 -5.86 4.45
C SER A 49 27.96 -6.82 3.51
N ASP A 50 27.22 -7.73 2.85
CA ASP A 50 27.72 -8.66 1.84
C ASP A 50 27.81 -8.07 0.40
N ARG A 51 27.68 -6.74 0.24
CA ARG A 51 27.60 -6.03 -1.06
C ARG A 51 26.46 -6.49 -1.98
N LYS A 52 25.42 -7.12 -1.43
CA LYS A 52 24.19 -7.41 -2.18
C LYS A 52 23.34 -6.15 -2.22
N THR A 53 23.02 -5.71 -3.42
CA THR A 53 22.15 -4.55 -3.64
C THR A 53 20.72 -5.03 -3.86
N SER A 54 19.80 -4.55 -3.02
CA SER A 54 18.35 -4.72 -3.21
C SER A 54 17.73 -3.39 -3.59
N THR A 55 16.88 -3.40 -4.61
CA THR A 55 16.14 -2.23 -5.08
C THR A 55 14.65 -2.45 -4.82
N THR A 56 14.05 -1.56 -4.05
CA THR A 56 12.60 -1.56 -3.80
C THR A 56 11.99 -0.28 -4.37
N PHE A 57 10.75 -0.38 -4.87
CA PHE A 57 10.02 0.74 -5.43
C PHE A 57 8.78 1.03 -4.59
N LYS A 58 8.49 2.30 -4.36
CA LYS A 58 7.25 2.75 -3.73
C LYS A 58 6.57 3.78 -4.60
N ASN A 59 5.28 3.57 -4.85
CA ASN A 59 4.46 4.46 -5.65
C ASN A 59 3.57 5.28 -4.72
N PHE A 60 3.83 6.58 -4.62
CA PHE A 60 3.07 7.51 -3.80
C PHE A 60 2.06 8.29 -4.64
N VAL A 61 0.88 8.48 -4.07
CA VAL A 61 -0.19 9.34 -4.59
C VAL A 61 -0.49 10.38 -3.52
N TYR A 62 -0.25 11.64 -3.85
CA TYR A 62 -0.52 12.78 -2.99
C TYR A 62 -1.93 13.30 -3.27
N SER A 63 -2.73 13.37 -2.23
CA SER A 63 -4.12 13.82 -2.26
C SER A 63 -4.28 15.13 -1.47
N ASP A 64 -5.47 15.71 -1.49
CA ASP A 64 -5.81 16.89 -0.67
C ASP A 64 -5.96 16.57 0.82
N ASP A 65 -6.21 15.30 1.17
CA ASP A 65 -6.38 14.83 2.54
C ASP A 65 -5.14 14.12 3.11
N GLU A 66 -4.64 13.09 2.42
CA GLU A 66 -3.55 12.25 2.89
C GLU A 66 -2.58 11.85 1.77
N VAL A 67 -1.59 11.03 2.14
CA VAL A 67 -0.68 10.38 1.20
C VAL A 67 -1.00 8.90 1.16
N TYR A 68 -1.16 8.38 -0.04
CA TYR A 68 -1.48 6.99 -0.31
C TYR A 68 -0.32 6.29 -1.01
N VAL A 69 -0.26 4.96 -0.85
CA VAL A 69 0.64 4.11 -1.63
C VAL A 69 -0.14 3.25 -2.61
N VAL A 70 0.52 2.82 -3.68
CA VAL A 70 -0.01 1.81 -4.60
C VAL A 70 0.99 0.66 -4.70
N GLU A 71 0.71 -0.40 -3.95
CA GLU A 71 1.57 -1.57 -3.77
C GLU A 71 0.75 -2.85 -3.94
N ASP A 72 1.41 -3.93 -4.36
CA ASP A 72 0.76 -5.23 -4.47
C ASP A 72 0.39 -5.73 -3.06
N SER A 73 -0.79 -6.33 -2.94
CA SER A 73 -1.32 -6.86 -1.68
C SER A 73 -1.79 -8.29 -1.87
N LEU A 74 -1.09 -9.22 -1.20
CA LEU A 74 -1.40 -10.64 -1.20
C LEU A 74 -2.81 -10.92 -0.66
N TRP A 75 -3.16 -10.30 0.48
CA TRP A 75 -4.42 -10.56 1.17
C TRP A 75 -5.65 -10.00 0.43
N ASN A 76 -5.46 -9.02 -0.45
CA ASN A 76 -6.53 -8.42 -1.24
C ASN A 76 -6.53 -8.87 -2.70
N GLY A 77 -5.64 -9.80 -3.09
CA GLY A 77 -5.49 -10.24 -4.47
C GLY A 77 -5.07 -9.14 -5.45
N HIS A 78 -4.50 -8.03 -4.95
CA HIS A 78 -4.08 -6.89 -5.75
C HIS A 78 -2.65 -7.11 -6.24
N PHE A 79 -2.46 -7.56 -7.47
CA PHE A 79 -1.14 -7.81 -8.10
C PHE A 79 -0.91 -6.98 -9.36
N ILE A 80 -1.66 -5.90 -9.49
CA ILE A 80 -1.68 -5.01 -10.65
C ILE A 80 -1.40 -3.56 -10.22
N ALA A 81 -0.61 -3.37 -9.15
CA ALA A 81 -0.36 -2.05 -8.57
C ALA A 81 0.17 -1.04 -9.60
N MET A 82 1.03 -1.49 -10.52
CA MET A 82 1.55 -0.63 -11.58
C MET A 82 0.46 -0.17 -12.56
N THR A 83 -0.48 -1.04 -12.91
CA THR A 83 -1.61 -0.70 -13.77
C THR A 83 -2.52 0.32 -13.10
N VAL A 84 -2.92 0.06 -11.84
CA VAL A 84 -3.73 0.99 -11.03
C VAL A 84 -3.01 2.33 -10.90
N TYR A 85 -1.73 2.32 -10.51
CA TYR A 85 -0.94 3.53 -10.39
C TYR A 85 -0.88 4.30 -11.71
N SER A 86 -0.67 3.64 -12.85
CA SER A 86 -0.59 4.32 -14.15
C SER A 86 -1.91 4.99 -14.59
N GLY A 87 -3.04 4.43 -14.17
CA GLY A 87 -4.38 4.94 -14.45
C GLY A 87 -4.70 6.25 -13.73
N ILE A 88 -4.16 6.42 -12.51
CA ILE A 88 -4.35 7.63 -11.71
C ILE A 88 -3.62 8.82 -12.36
N LYS A 89 -4.35 9.89 -12.67
CA LYS A 89 -3.80 11.13 -13.27
C LYS A 89 -3.81 12.28 -12.28
N ILE A 90 -2.79 13.14 -12.37
CA ILE A 90 -2.70 14.36 -11.55
C ILE A 90 -3.84 15.30 -11.96
N GLY A 91 -4.49 15.92 -10.97
CA GLY A 91 -5.65 16.79 -11.14
C GLY A 91 -6.99 16.06 -11.27
N ALA A 92 -7.00 14.73 -11.44
CA ALA A 92 -8.23 13.96 -11.52
C ALA A 92 -8.88 13.78 -10.13
N THR A 93 -10.20 13.68 -10.12
CA THR A 93 -10.96 13.22 -8.96
C THR A 93 -11.20 11.72 -9.15
N CYS A 94 -10.70 10.92 -8.20
CA CYS A 94 -10.76 9.47 -8.27
C CYS A 94 -11.57 8.91 -7.11
N ARG A 95 -12.49 8.01 -7.41
CA ARG A 95 -13.09 7.10 -6.44
C ARG A 95 -12.15 5.92 -6.25
N VAL A 96 -11.49 5.87 -5.10
CA VAL A 96 -10.49 4.86 -4.78
C VAL A 96 -11.04 3.84 -3.79
N THR A 97 -10.58 2.61 -3.94
CA THR A 97 -10.71 1.56 -2.92
C THR A 97 -9.38 1.43 -2.21
N LEU A 98 -9.40 1.68 -0.92
CA LEU A 98 -8.27 1.67 -0.02
C LEU A 98 -8.26 0.38 0.79
N SER A 99 -7.06 -0.14 1.03
CA SER A 99 -6.78 -1.28 1.89
C SER A 99 -5.87 -0.82 3.03
N GLY A 100 -6.17 -1.29 4.24
CA GLY A 100 -5.40 -0.99 5.43
C GLY A 100 -5.88 0.24 6.19
N TYR A 101 -5.05 0.65 7.14
CA TYR A 101 -5.26 1.80 8.01
C TYR A 101 -4.14 2.81 7.84
N ARG A 102 -4.47 4.09 7.95
CA ARG A 102 -3.47 5.15 8.13
C ARG A 102 -3.02 5.12 9.60
N PHE A 103 -1.74 4.85 9.82
CA PHE A 103 -1.17 4.93 11.17
C PHE A 103 0.15 5.70 11.15
N GLY A 104 0.11 6.96 11.59
CA GLY A 104 1.24 7.89 11.51
C GLY A 104 2.46 7.46 12.30
N PHE A 105 2.28 6.96 13.53
CA PHE A 105 3.38 6.55 14.40
C PHE A 105 4.22 5.39 13.81
N LEU A 106 3.60 4.47 13.08
CA LEU A 106 4.28 3.38 12.37
C LEU A 106 4.61 3.73 10.92
N SER A 107 4.40 4.98 10.49
CA SER A 107 4.57 5.42 9.10
C SER A 107 3.83 4.54 8.08
N MET A 108 2.66 4.02 8.47
CA MET A 108 1.83 3.17 7.62
C MET A 108 0.86 4.03 6.80
N TYR A 109 0.89 3.85 5.49
CA TYR A 109 -0.02 4.50 4.54
C TYR A 109 -1.10 3.52 4.12
N GLN A 110 -2.29 4.01 3.80
CA GLN A 110 -3.31 3.20 3.16
C GLN A 110 -2.89 2.88 1.72
N ASN A 111 -3.19 1.66 1.29
CA ASN A 111 -2.86 1.16 -0.04
C ASN A 111 -4.06 1.30 -0.99
N ILE A 112 -3.91 1.97 -2.12
CA ILE A 112 -4.95 2.01 -3.16
C ILE A 112 -4.87 0.70 -3.95
N ILE A 113 -5.96 -0.08 -3.92
CA ILE A 113 -6.07 -1.35 -4.64
C ILE A 113 -6.94 -1.26 -5.90
N ALA A 114 -7.74 -0.21 -6.02
CA ALA A 114 -8.49 0.13 -7.23
C ALA A 114 -8.76 1.64 -7.29
N ALA A 115 -8.82 2.19 -8.49
CA ALA A 115 -9.13 3.60 -8.71
C ALA A 115 -9.96 3.77 -9.98
N ASP A 116 -11.08 4.48 -9.87
CA ASP A 116 -11.93 4.92 -10.97
C ASP A 116 -11.88 6.45 -11.01
N CYS A 117 -11.23 6.99 -12.04
CA CYS A 117 -10.90 8.41 -12.13
C CYS A 117 -11.69 9.11 -13.23
N VAL A 118 -12.33 10.22 -12.89
CA VAL A 118 -12.90 11.14 -13.87
C VAL A 118 -11.79 12.12 -14.26
N PRO A 119 -11.48 12.28 -15.56
CA PRO A 119 -10.50 13.26 -16.02
C PRO A 119 -10.84 14.65 -15.50
N ALA A 120 -9.82 15.42 -15.10
CA ALA A 120 -10.03 16.84 -14.80
C ALA A 120 -10.71 17.50 -16.00
N ALA A 121 -11.81 18.24 -15.77
CA ALA A 121 -12.41 19.05 -16.81
C ALA A 121 -11.29 19.93 -17.38
N LYS A 122 -10.99 19.78 -18.68
CA LYS A 122 -10.05 20.67 -19.36
C LYS A 122 -10.61 22.07 -19.20
N GLY A 123 -10.02 22.85 -18.29
CA GLY A 123 -10.30 24.27 -18.21
C GLY A 123 -10.04 24.84 -19.60
N GLY A 124 -11.09 25.37 -20.23
CA GLY A 124 -10.94 26.14 -21.45
C GLY A 124 -9.93 27.24 -21.18
N ALA A 125 -8.89 27.29 -21.99
CA ALA A 125 -8.04 28.46 -22.07
C ALA A 125 -8.96 29.65 -22.40
N ALA A 126 -9.05 30.59 -21.46
CA ALA A 126 -9.52 31.93 -21.70
C ALA A 126 -8.30 32.83 -21.91
#